data_AF-A0A9D6VE91-F1
#
_entry.id   AF-A0A9D6VE91-F1
#
_cell.length_a   1.000
_cell.length_b   1.000
_cell.length_c   1.000
_cell.angle_alpha   90.00
_cell.angle_beta   90.00
_cell.angle_gamma   90.00
#
_symmetry.space_group_name_H-M   'P 1'
#
loop_
_entity.id
_entity.type
_entity.pdbx_description
1 polymer ?
#
loop_
_entity_poly.entity_id
_entity_poly.type
_entity_poly.pdbx_seq_one_letter_code
_entity_poly.pdbx_strand_id
1 'polypeptide(L)'
;MNMFTKESWAMAEAGSSGKQGMKDRPMAATRKLTRLVAYGLMVLLGISTLEVASYSYLRVVEGYDGEHLMTYEFDEYKNIQPTPNYHNTKGIHHNAQGFREDSDTPREKDANTYRIFIMGGSTAYGLQSMSKFGQDKYSVIRNNETIDAYLEEYLRGKAGNKKVEVINAAITSQYSHHHLIYLNQTVLKFHPDMVVFIDGFNDYFQYVKGFDQFRDYGYQERAHLYLGPPTIEAWAGYTGWWLFRKSHFIHVASKTLRPIWVTIKSIGGKRARVDVEDALQNLEINAKGNFVKMVERNSLILRHEEVVPVFVLQPELAFKQNKVLSPLEQQIYAELDQQWQENFVEFKNRARPLVVDYLHKSTTRTGSVFLDMTDIFGGFDGDAYTDYCHLTPMGNKLLAERIGERILPLLIKPASKA
;
A
#
# COMPACT_ATOMS: atom_id res chain seq x y z
N MET A 1 -35.09 -4.60 91.54
CA MET A 1 -36.04 -4.66 92.66
C MET A 1 -37.43 -4.67 92.05
N ASN A 2 -38.08 -5.85 92.08
CA ASN A 2 -39.49 -6.21 91.85
C ASN A 2 -40.35 -5.29 90.96
N MET A 3 -41.06 -5.79 89.95
CA MET A 3 -42.11 -6.79 90.15
C MET A 3 -42.52 -7.46 88.82
N PHE A 4 -42.61 -8.79 88.86
CA PHE A 4 -43.27 -9.66 87.90
C PHE A 4 -44.80 -9.56 87.99
N THR A 5 -45.50 -9.86 86.89
CA THR A 5 -46.74 -10.67 86.71
C THR A 5 -47.41 -10.24 85.39
N LYS A 6 -48.06 -11.07 84.56
CA LYS A 6 -48.46 -12.47 84.56
C LYS A 6 -48.78 -12.87 83.11
N GLU A 7 -48.61 -14.16 82.81
CA GLU A 7 -48.92 -14.83 81.54
C GLU A 7 -50.42 -14.93 81.24
N SER A 8 -50.77 -15.07 79.95
CA SER A 8 -51.85 -15.97 79.54
C SER A 8 -51.62 -16.48 78.11
N TRP A 9 -51.53 -17.80 78.00
CA TRP A 9 -51.49 -18.60 76.79
C TRP A 9 -52.87 -18.71 76.13
N ALA A 10 -52.93 -18.72 74.80
CA ALA A 10 -54.00 -19.37 74.05
C ALA A 10 -53.43 -20.00 72.77
N MET A 11 -53.71 -21.29 72.63
CA MET A 11 -53.25 -22.20 71.59
C MET A 11 -54.07 -22.07 70.30
N ALA A 12 -53.34 -22.24 69.18
CA ALA A 12 -53.72 -22.95 67.96
C ALA A 12 -55.09 -22.72 67.29
N GLU A 13 -55.06 -22.10 66.12
CA GLU A 13 -55.87 -22.55 64.98
C GLU A 13 -54.96 -22.85 63.78
N ALA A 14 -54.98 -24.12 63.36
CA ALA A 14 -54.34 -24.60 62.15
C ALA A 14 -55.18 -24.18 60.94
N GLY A 15 -54.74 -23.11 60.26
CA GLY A 15 -55.26 -22.71 58.96
C GLY A 15 -54.39 -23.27 57.83
N SER A 16 -54.90 -24.28 57.13
CA SER A 16 -54.34 -24.75 55.87
C SER A 16 -54.29 -23.61 54.84
N SER A 17 -53.09 -23.15 54.46
CA SER A 17 -52.93 -22.38 53.23
C SER A 17 -51.87 -23.03 52.35
N GLY A 18 -52.29 -23.27 51.11
CA GLY A 18 -51.70 -24.22 50.21
C GLY A 18 -50.36 -23.81 49.65
N LYS A 19 -49.60 -24.85 49.31
CA LYS A 19 -48.59 -24.94 48.25
C LYS A 19 -48.71 -23.83 47.18
N GLN A 20 -48.00 -22.72 47.37
CA GLN A 20 -47.83 -21.71 46.32
C GLN A 20 -46.44 -21.06 46.41
N GLY A 21 -45.40 -21.89 46.35
CA GLY A 21 -44.01 -21.41 46.40
C GLY A 21 -43.04 -22.10 45.43
N MET A 22 -43.48 -23.08 44.64
CA MET A 22 -42.55 -23.95 43.90
C MET A 22 -42.86 -24.21 42.43
N LYS A 23 -43.86 -23.55 41.83
CA LYS A 23 -44.20 -23.71 40.39
C LYS A 23 -43.76 -22.55 39.47
N ASP A 24 -43.43 -21.37 40.00
CA ASP A 24 -43.17 -20.18 39.16
C ASP A 24 -41.69 -19.92 38.83
N ARG A 25 -40.75 -20.59 39.50
CA ARG A 25 -39.31 -20.46 39.23
C ARG A 25 -38.87 -20.98 37.86
N PRO A 26 -39.33 -22.14 37.34
CA PRO A 26 -38.92 -22.62 36.01
C PRO A 26 -39.45 -21.73 34.88
N MET A 27 -40.70 -21.24 34.94
CA MET A 27 -41.28 -20.40 33.88
C MET A 27 -40.60 -19.03 33.73
N ALA A 28 -40.17 -18.39 34.82
CA ALA A 28 -39.47 -17.12 34.76
C ALA A 28 -38.06 -17.27 34.15
N ALA A 29 -37.35 -18.36 34.46
CA ALA A 29 -36.06 -18.69 33.84
C ALA A 29 -36.23 -19.00 32.34
N THR A 30 -37.27 -19.76 31.95
CA THR A 30 -37.59 -20.02 30.54
C THR A 30 -37.92 -18.74 29.78
N ARG A 31 -38.71 -17.82 30.35
CA ARG A 31 -39.02 -16.51 29.72
C ARG A 31 -37.78 -15.63 29.55
N LYS A 32 -36.87 -15.60 30.52
CA LYS A 32 -35.59 -14.89 30.42
C LYS A 32 -34.72 -15.49 29.31
N LEU A 33 -34.62 -16.82 29.25
CA LEU A 33 -33.90 -17.52 28.19
C LEU A 33 -34.49 -17.25 26.81
N THR A 34 -35.82 -17.31 26.65
CA THR A 34 -36.50 -16.98 25.39
C THR A 34 -36.21 -15.55 24.94
N ARG A 35 -36.23 -14.58 25.85
CA ARG A 35 -35.88 -13.19 25.53
C ARG A 35 -34.41 -13.05 25.13
N LEU A 36 -33.49 -13.69 25.84
CA LEU A 36 -32.06 -13.68 25.48
C LEU A 36 -31.82 -14.29 24.10
N VAL A 37 -32.49 -15.41 23.78
CA VAL A 37 -32.44 -16.03 22.45
C VAL A 37 -33.02 -15.08 21.40
N ALA A 38 -34.18 -14.46 21.66
CA ALA A 38 -34.78 -13.51 20.73
C ALA A 38 -33.87 -12.28 20.49
N TYR A 39 -33.25 -11.72 21.54
CA TYR A 39 -32.28 -10.63 21.41
C TYR A 39 -31.06 -11.08 20.60
N GLY A 40 -30.53 -12.28 20.87
CA GLY A 40 -29.42 -12.85 20.10
C GLY A 40 -29.76 -13.02 18.62
N LEU A 41 -30.96 -13.53 18.30
CA LEU A 41 -31.43 -13.67 16.92
C LEU A 41 -31.62 -12.31 16.23
N MET A 42 -32.12 -11.29 16.93
CA MET A 42 -32.25 -9.94 16.38
C MET A 42 -30.89 -9.30 16.09
N VAL A 43 -29.91 -9.47 16.98
CA VAL A 43 -28.54 -8.99 16.74
C VAL A 43 -27.91 -9.70 15.54
N LEU A 44 -28.06 -11.02 15.46
CA LEU A 44 -27.56 -11.81 14.34
C LEU A 44 -28.20 -11.37 13.02
N LEU A 45 -29.53 -11.21 12.99
CA LEU A 45 -30.26 -10.72 11.82
C LEU A 45 -29.76 -9.32 11.40
N GLY A 46 -29.53 -8.43 12.36
CA GLY A 46 -28.98 -7.09 12.11
C GLY A 46 -27.59 -7.15 11.47
N ILE A 47 -26.66 -7.92 12.04
CA ILE A 47 -25.30 -8.07 11.51
C ILE A 47 -25.34 -8.71 10.11
N SER A 48 -26.14 -9.75 9.90
CA SER A 48 -26.30 -10.38 8.59
C SER A 48 -26.87 -9.41 7.55
N THR A 49 -27.82 -8.55 7.93
CA THR A 49 -28.38 -7.53 7.03
C THR A 49 -27.32 -6.52 6.63
N LEU A 50 -26.51 -6.03 7.59
CA LEU A 50 -25.41 -5.11 7.32
C LEU A 50 -24.33 -5.73 6.43
N GLU A 51 -23.99 -6.99 6.66
CA GLU A 51 -23.00 -7.73 5.86
C GLU A 51 -23.47 -7.91 4.41
N VAL A 52 -24.72 -8.34 4.20
CA VAL A 52 -25.31 -8.51 2.86
C VAL A 52 -25.47 -7.17 2.13
N ALA A 53 -25.90 -6.12 2.83
CA ALA A 53 -26.00 -4.78 2.26
C ALA A 53 -24.61 -4.26 1.84
N SER A 54 -23.59 -4.45 2.67
CA SER A 54 -22.22 -4.04 2.39
C SER A 54 -21.60 -4.84 1.26
N TYR A 55 -21.82 -6.16 1.21
CA TYR A 55 -21.44 -7.01 0.08
C TYR A 55 -22.06 -6.49 -1.23
N SER A 56 -23.36 -6.22 -1.22
CA SER A 56 -24.09 -5.73 -2.40
C SER A 56 -23.58 -4.38 -2.86
N TYR A 57 -23.35 -3.44 -1.92
CA TYR A 57 -22.73 -2.15 -2.20
C TYR A 57 -21.34 -2.32 -2.83
N LEU A 58 -20.49 -3.16 -2.25
CA LEU A 58 -19.13 -3.41 -2.77
C LEU A 58 -19.17 -4.01 -4.19
N ARG A 59 -20.07 -4.97 -4.45
CA ARG A 59 -20.24 -5.59 -5.77
C ARG A 59 -20.70 -4.60 -6.84
N VAL A 60 -21.69 -3.76 -6.51
CA VAL A 60 -22.34 -2.88 -7.49
C VAL A 60 -21.59 -1.56 -7.68
N VAL A 61 -20.99 -1.01 -6.62
CA VAL A 61 -20.41 0.34 -6.62
C VAL A 61 -18.89 0.31 -6.65
N GLU A 62 -18.27 -0.59 -5.88
CA GLU A 62 -16.81 -0.65 -5.74
C GLU A 62 -16.12 -1.65 -6.66
N GLY A 63 -16.90 -2.46 -7.39
CA GLY A 63 -16.38 -3.44 -8.33
C GLY A 63 -15.67 -4.62 -7.67
N TYR A 64 -16.05 -4.94 -6.43
CA TYR A 64 -15.56 -6.09 -5.68
C TYR A 64 -15.74 -7.40 -6.46
N ASP A 65 -14.75 -8.29 -6.46
CA ASP A 65 -14.76 -9.59 -7.16
C ASP A 65 -15.60 -10.68 -6.48
N GLY A 66 -15.97 -10.47 -5.21
CA GLY A 66 -16.69 -11.45 -4.40
C GLY A 66 -15.80 -12.27 -3.48
N GLU A 67 -14.47 -12.08 -3.54
CA GLU A 67 -13.49 -12.86 -2.78
C GLU A 67 -12.48 -11.98 -2.02
N HIS A 68 -11.94 -10.94 -2.65
CA HIS A 68 -10.80 -10.18 -2.17
C HIS A 68 -11.16 -8.73 -1.80
N LEU A 69 -11.31 -8.47 -0.49
CA LEU A 69 -11.56 -7.12 0.03
C LEU A 69 -10.32 -6.20 -0.07
N MET A 70 -9.15 -6.76 -0.34
CA MET A 70 -7.88 -6.05 -0.37
C MET A 70 -7.12 -6.41 -1.64
N THR A 71 -6.47 -5.40 -2.24
CA THR A 71 -5.55 -5.56 -3.38
C THR A 71 -4.21 -6.16 -2.98
N TYR A 72 -3.96 -6.36 -1.69
CA TYR A 72 -2.76 -7.03 -1.20
C TYR A 72 -3.09 -7.98 -0.05
N GLU A 73 -2.22 -8.97 0.13
CA GLU A 73 -2.16 -9.84 1.29
C GLU A 73 -0.79 -9.77 1.95
N PHE A 74 -0.66 -10.35 3.15
CA PHE A 74 0.62 -10.37 3.86
C PHE A 74 1.51 -11.47 3.30
N ASP A 75 2.80 -11.16 3.22
CA ASP A 75 3.84 -12.10 2.87
C ASP A 75 4.87 -12.18 4.01
N GLU A 76 5.37 -13.39 4.27
CA GLU A 76 6.27 -13.68 5.38
C GLU A 76 7.62 -12.95 5.30
N TYR A 77 8.09 -12.64 4.09
CA TYR A 77 9.43 -12.10 3.84
C TYR A 77 9.38 -10.68 3.29
N LYS A 78 8.54 -10.41 2.28
CA LYS A 78 8.41 -9.08 1.67
C LYS A 78 7.31 -8.22 2.32
N ASN A 79 6.76 -8.68 3.44
CA ASN A 79 5.71 -8.07 4.25
C ASN A 79 4.33 -8.01 3.59
N ILE A 80 4.22 -7.59 2.33
CA ILE A 80 2.99 -7.70 1.54
C ILE A 80 3.25 -8.14 0.10
N GLN A 81 2.23 -8.68 -0.54
CA GLN A 81 2.19 -8.96 -1.97
C GLN A 81 0.85 -8.58 -2.58
N PRO A 82 0.76 -8.22 -3.87
CA PRO A 82 -0.52 -8.03 -4.53
C PRO A 82 -1.29 -9.35 -4.47
N THR A 83 -2.58 -9.28 -4.12
CA THR A 83 -3.42 -10.46 -3.92
C THR A 83 -3.49 -11.24 -5.25
N PRO A 84 -3.03 -12.51 -5.31
CA PRO A 84 -3.10 -13.31 -6.54
C PRO A 84 -4.54 -13.49 -7.02
N ASN A 85 -4.76 -13.51 -8.34
CA ASN A 85 -6.08 -13.62 -8.97
C ASN A 85 -7.09 -12.51 -8.58
N TYR A 86 -6.61 -11.38 -8.08
CA TYR A 86 -7.48 -10.24 -7.77
C TYR A 86 -8.03 -9.64 -9.06
N HIS A 87 -9.34 -9.37 -9.12
CA HIS A 87 -9.95 -8.79 -10.31
C HIS A 87 -11.10 -7.84 -9.96
N ASN A 88 -10.84 -6.53 -9.88
CA ASN A 88 -11.94 -5.59 -9.72
C ASN A 88 -12.57 -5.19 -11.07
N THR A 89 -13.87 -4.90 -11.08
CA THR A 89 -14.57 -4.48 -12.31
C THR A 89 -14.19 -3.08 -12.78
N LYS A 90 -13.41 -2.35 -11.97
CA LYS A 90 -12.92 -1.01 -12.30
C LYS A 90 -11.60 -1.04 -13.13
N GLY A 91 -10.96 -2.21 -13.27
CA GLY A 91 -9.82 -2.43 -14.17
C GLY A 91 -8.46 -2.65 -13.50
N ILE A 92 -8.42 -3.06 -12.22
CA ILE A 92 -7.21 -3.50 -11.51
C ILE A 92 -7.25 -5.01 -11.42
N HIS A 93 -6.35 -5.67 -12.16
CA HIS A 93 -6.24 -7.13 -12.17
C HIS A 93 -4.82 -7.54 -11.73
N HIS A 94 -4.75 -8.61 -10.94
CA HIS A 94 -3.51 -9.33 -10.69
C HIS A 94 -3.65 -10.76 -11.19
N ASN A 95 -2.63 -11.25 -11.88
CA ASN A 95 -2.61 -12.63 -12.35
C ASN A 95 -2.37 -13.63 -11.21
N ALA A 96 -2.30 -14.93 -11.52
CA ALA A 96 -2.12 -15.97 -10.51
C ALA A 96 -0.78 -15.90 -9.77
N GLN A 97 0.20 -15.16 -10.30
CA GLN A 97 1.49 -14.91 -9.65
C GLN A 97 1.49 -13.66 -8.77
N GLY A 98 0.42 -12.85 -8.80
CA GLY A 98 0.33 -11.57 -8.11
C GLY A 98 1.01 -10.42 -8.84
N PHE A 99 1.36 -10.56 -10.12
CA PHE A 99 1.79 -9.43 -10.95
C PHE A 99 0.57 -8.64 -11.42
N ARG A 100 0.72 -7.33 -11.64
CA ARG A 100 -0.36 -6.46 -12.12
C ARG A 100 -0.55 -6.61 -13.63
N GLU A 101 -1.03 -7.79 -14.00
CA GLU A 101 -1.21 -8.26 -15.38
C GLU A 101 -2.60 -8.86 -15.55
N ASP A 102 -3.15 -8.73 -16.77
CA ASP A 102 -4.44 -9.32 -17.13
C ASP A 102 -4.34 -10.83 -17.43
N SER A 103 -3.11 -11.34 -17.61
CA SER A 103 -2.85 -12.75 -17.93
C SER A 103 -1.67 -13.30 -17.14
N ASP A 104 -1.67 -14.63 -16.94
CA ASP A 104 -0.59 -15.32 -16.25
C ASP A 104 0.73 -15.18 -16.99
N THR A 105 1.78 -14.85 -16.23
CA THR A 105 3.14 -14.77 -16.76
C THR A 105 3.75 -16.17 -16.78
N PRO A 106 4.14 -16.72 -17.94
CA PRO A 106 4.76 -18.03 -18.00
C PRO A 106 6.16 -17.99 -17.38
N ARG A 107 6.48 -18.98 -16.53
CA ARG A 107 7.83 -19.13 -15.95
C ARG A 107 8.87 -19.34 -17.04
N GLU A 108 8.57 -20.23 -17.97
CA GLU A 108 9.38 -20.43 -19.16
C GLU A 108 9.33 -19.19 -20.05
N LYS A 109 10.49 -18.78 -20.57
CA LYS A 109 10.63 -17.64 -21.47
C LYS A 109 10.93 -18.14 -22.88
N ASP A 110 10.13 -17.71 -23.86
CA ASP A 110 10.38 -18.03 -25.26
C ASP A 110 11.75 -17.48 -25.72
N ALA A 111 12.48 -18.25 -26.54
CA ALA A 111 13.84 -17.88 -26.96
C ALA A 111 13.93 -16.55 -27.75
N ASN A 112 12.83 -16.13 -28.39
CA ASN A 112 12.75 -14.86 -29.12
C ASN A 112 12.13 -13.71 -28.31
N THR A 113 12.02 -13.86 -26.99
CA THR A 113 11.43 -12.87 -26.11
C THR A 113 12.50 -12.16 -25.27
N TYR A 114 12.37 -10.84 -25.16
CA TYR A 114 13.10 -9.99 -24.22
C TYR A 114 12.13 -9.58 -23.10
N ARG A 115 12.38 -10.06 -21.89
CA ARG A 115 11.48 -9.93 -20.74
C ARG A 115 11.97 -8.86 -19.78
N ILE A 116 11.16 -7.83 -19.59
CA ILE A 116 11.43 -6.73 -18.66
C ILE A 116 10.48 -6.84 -17.48
N PHE A 117 11.00 -6.70 -16.26
CA PHE A 117 10.16 -6.50 -15.08
C PHE A 117 10.24 -5.07 -14.60
N ILE A 118 9.08 -4.46 -14.33
CA ILE A 118 8.98 -3.20 -13.59
C ILE A 118 8.80 -3.54 -12.11
N MET A 119 9.68 -3.02 -11.27
CA MET A 119 9.59 -3.10 -9.81
C MET A 119 9.56 -1.70 -9.23
N GLY A 120 8.98 -1.54 -8.05
CA GLY A 120 8.91 -0.25 -7.37
C GLY A 120 7.75 -0.15 -6.40
N GLY A 121 7.52 1.07 -5.94
CA GLY A 121 6.43 1.41 -5.02
C GLY A 121 5.07 1.62 -5.71
N SER A 122 4.23 2.43 -5.06
CA SER A 122 2.86 2.69 -5.51
C SER A 122 2.75 3.47 -6.82
N THR A 123 3.75 4.28 -7.17
CA THR A 123 3.85 4.95 -8.48
C THR A 123 4.01 3.94 -9.61
N ALA A 124 4.99 3.03 -9.49
CA ALA A 124 5.23 1.97 -10.46
C ALA A 124 4.05 0.99 -10.58
N TYR A 125 3.42 0.69 -9.44
CA TYR A 125 2.20 -0.11 -9.40
C TYR A 125 1.06 0.56 -10.14
N GLY A 126 0.95 1.89 -10.15
CA GLY A 126 -0.21 2.62 -10.69
C GLY A 126 -1.35 2.71 -9.68
N LEU A 127 -1.04 3.13 -8.45
CA LEU A 127 -2.06 3.37 -7.42
C LEU A 127 -3.00 4.51 -7.83
N GLN A 128 -4.27 4.41 -7.42
CA GLN A 128 -5.22 5.52 -7.53
C GLN A 128 -4.72 6.79 -6.84
N SER A 129 -5.29 7.94 -7.22
CA SER A 129 -5.02 9.21 -6.55
C SER A 129 -5.29 9.13 -5.04
N MET A 130 -4.41 9.72 -4.25
CA MET A 130 -4.58 9.98 -2.83
C MET A 130 -5.02 11.44 -2.55
N SER A 131 -5.11 12.27 -3.59
CA SER A 131 -5.64 13.64 -3.52
C SER A 131 -7.15 13.61 -3.68
N LYS A 132 -7.87 14.43 -2.91
CA LYS A 132 -9.33 14.57 -3.10
C LYS A 132 -9.69 15.10 -4.49
N PHE A 133 -8.84 15.93 -5.09
CA PHE A 133 -9.07 16.51 -6.42
C PHE A 133 -8.73 15.52 -7.54
N GLY A 134 -7.62 14.80 -7.37
CA GLY A 134 -7.22 13.79 -8.34
C GLY A 134 -8.13 12.57 -8.33
N GLN A 135 -8.69 12.19 -7.18
CA GLN A 135 -9.60 11.06 -7.03
C GLN A 135 -10.87 11.22 -7.88
N ASP A 136 -11.36 12.45 -8.08
CA ASP A 136 -12.56 12.72 -8.89
C ASP A 136 -12.35 12.37 -10.37
N LYS A 137 -11.13 12.59 -10.89
CA LYS A 137 -10.79 12.37 -12.31
C LYS A 137 -10.06 11.06 -12.56
N TYR A 138 -9.23 10.62 -11.62
CA TYR A 138 -8.30 9.50 -11.72
C TYR A 138 -8.47 8.56 -10.52
N SER A 139 -9.70 8.10 -10.32
CA SER A 139 -10.07 7.20 -9.22
C SER A 139 -9.48 5.80 -9.36
N VAL A 140 -9.14 5.38 -10.58
CA VAL A 140 -8.52 4.10 -10.91
C VAL A 140 -7.57 4.32 -12.09
N ILE A 141 -6.42 3.67 -12.04
CA ILE A 141 -5.51 3.49 -13.18
C ILE A 141 -5.66 2.03 -13.59
N ARG A 142 -6.01 1.75 -14.84
CA ARG A 142 -6.19 0.38 -15.33
C ARG A 142 -4.84 -0.25 -15.69
N ASN A 143 -4.77 -1.57 -15.79
CA ASN A 143 -3.54 -2.27 -16.20
C ASN A 143 -3.02 -1.78 -17.57
N ASN A 144 -3.90 -1.48 -18.53
CA ASN A 144 -3.47 -0.90 -19.81
C ASN A 144 -3.11 0.61 -19.76
N GLU A 145 -3.17 1.22 -18.59
CA GLU A 145 -2.84 2.63 -18.32
C GLU A 145 -1.63 2.76 -17.37
N THR A 146 -1.02 1.64 -16.97
CA THR A 146 0.21 1.62 -16.17
C THR A 146 1.46 1.72 -17.05
N ILE A 147 2.59 1.97 -16.41
CA ILE A 147 3.87 2.26 -17.06
C ILE A 147 4.41 1.09 -17.89
N ASP A 148 4.19 -0.14 -17.45
CA ASP A 148 4.55 -1.38 -18.14
C ASP A 148 3.86 -1.49 -19.51
N ALA A 149 2.54 -1.32 -19.57
CA ALA A 149 1.77 -1.36 -20.79
C ALA A 149 2.25 -0.33 -21.82
N TYR A 150 2.48 0.92 -21.39
CA TYR A 150 3.02 1.94 -22.28
C TYR A 150 4.48 1.70 -22.66
N LEU A 151 5.31 1.11 -21.79
CA LEU A 151 6.69 0.79 -22.11
C LEU A 151 6.75 -0.34 -23.14
N GLU A 152 5.92 -1.37 -22.98
CA GLU A 152 5.80 -2.45 -23.96
C GLU A 152 5.33 -1.91 -25.31
N GLU A 153 4.29 -1.07 -25.33
CA GLU A 153 3.81 -0.39 -26.53
C GLU A 153 4.93 0.41 -27.20
N TYR A 154 5.67 1.19 -26.42
CA TYR A 154 6.77 2.01 -26.94
C TYR A 154 7.87 1.16 -27.57
N LEU A 155 8.25 0.03 -26.96
CA LEU A 155 9.35 -0.83 -27.43
C LEU A 155 8.94 -1.78 -28.56
N ARG A 156 7.63 -1.96 -28.78
CA ARG A 156 7.07 -2.84 -29.81
C ARG A 156 7.63 -2.50 -31.20
N GLY A 157 8.24 -3.49 -31.84
CA GLY A 157 8.85 -3.32 -33.17
C GLY A 157 10.12 -2.47 -33.22
N LYS A 158 10.61 -1.97 -32.07
CA LYS A 158 11.87 -1.21 -31.99
C LYS A 158 13.05 -2.06 -31.50
N ALA A 159 12.79 -3.13 -30.76
CA ALA A 159 13.80 -4.05 -30.22
C ALA A 159 14.28 -5.11 -31.23
N GLY A 160 14.49 -4.72 -32.50
CA GLY A 160 14.84 -5.64 -33.58
C GLY A 160 13.76 -6.71 -33.80
N ASN A 161 14.19 -7.97 -33.96
CA ASN A 161 13.28 -9.11 -34.19
C ASN A 161 12.73 -9.74 -32.90
N LYS A 162 13.09 -9.22 -31.71
CA LYS A 162 12.65 -9.77 -30.42
C LYS A 162 11.22 -9.32 -30.11
N LYS A 163 10.42 -10.23 -29.56
CA LYS A 163 9.18 -9.87 -28.87
C LYS A 163 9.57 -9.26 -27.52
N VAL A 164 9.15 -8.04 -27.22
CA VAL A 164 9.32 -7.46 -25.89
C VAL A 164 8.06 -7.75 -25.09
N GLU A 165 8.25 -8.20 -23.85
CA GLU A 165 7.18 -8.22 -22.86
C GLU A 165 7.62 -7.48 -21.61
N VAL A 166 6.72 -6.69 -21.03
CA VAL A 166 6.99 -5.88 -19.85
C VAL A 166 5.99 -6.27 -18.77
N ILE A 167 6.48 -6.81 -17.65
CA ILE A 167 5.65 -7.30 -16.54
C ILE A 167 5.69 -6.32 -15.38
N ASN A 168 4.53 -5.91 -14.89
CA ASN A 168 4.43 -5.09 -13.68
C ASN A 168 4.47 -5.93 -12.41
N ALA A 169 5.65 -5.97 -11.78
CA ALA A 169 5.87 -6.55 -10.47
C ALA A 169 6.07 -5.47 -9.40
N ALA A 170 5.48 -4.29 -9.52
CA ALA A 170 5.53 -3.31 -8.45
C ALA A 170 4.57 -3.70 -7.30
N ILE A 171 4.95 -3.35 -6.07
CA ILE A 171 4.10 -3.55 -4.90
C ILE A 171 4.01 -2.22 -4.15
N THR A 172 2.80 -1.82 -3.77
CA THR A 172 2.60 -0.55 -3.08
C THR A 172 3.44 -0.46 -1.80
N SER A 173 3.93 0.74 -1.45
CA SER A 173 4.72 1.00 -0.24
C SER A 173 6.05 0.23 -0.11
N GLN A 174 6.60 -0.30 -1.21
CA GLN A 174 7.91 -0.96 -1.20
C GLN A 174 9.07 0.03 -1.05
N TYR A 175 10.17 -0.49 -0.54
CA TYR A 175 11.44 0.18 -0.25
C TYR A 175 12.52 -0.65 -0.95
N SER A 176 13.68 -0.06 -1.24
CA SER A 176 14.73 -0.74 -2.01
C SER A 176 15.24 -2.05 -1.38
N HIS A 177 15.14 -2.23 -0.07
CA HIS A 177 15.50 -3.50 0.59
C HIS A 177 14.50 -4.63 0.29
N HIS A 178 13.21 -4.33 0.12
CA HIS A 178 12.22 -5.34 -0.21
C HIS A 178 12.47 -5.93 -1.61
N HIS A 179 13.05 -5.16 -2.53
CA HIS A 179 13.46 -5.66 -3.84
C HIS A 179 14.45 -6.82 -3.74
N LEU A 180 15.37 -6.80 -2.77
CA LEU A 180 16.32 -7.91 -2.58
C LEU A 180 15.59 -9.23 -2.32
N ILE A 181 14.55 -9.16 -1.50
CA ILE A 181 13.73 -10.31 -1.13
C ILE A 181 12.91 -10.75 -2.34
N TYR A 182 12.24 -9.80 -3.00
CA TYR A 182 11.30 -10.12 -4.06
C TYR A 182 11.98 -10.63 -5.35
N LEU A 183 13.18 -10.12 -5.67
CA LEU A 183 14.01 -10.63 -6.76
C LEU A 183 14.26 -12.13 -6.61
N ASN A 184 14.78 -12.54 -5.44
CA ASN A 184 15.14 -13.93 -5.16
C ASN A 184 13.92 -14.83 -4.93
N GLN A 185 12.89 -14.31 -4.26
CA GLN A 185 11.69 -15.07 -3.94
C GLN A 185 10.87 -15.36 -5.20
N THR A 186 10.83 -14.44 -6.17
CA THR A 186 9.90 -14.52 -7.30
C THR A 186 10.51 -14.12 -8.64
N VAL A 187 10.96 -12.88 -8.81
CA VAL A 187 11.20 -12.30 -10.15
C VAL A 187 12.24 -13.07 -10.97
N LEU A 188 13.36 -13.47 -10.37
CA LEU A 188 14.43 -14.18 -11.07
C LEU A 188 14.00 -15.56 -11.60
N LYS A 189 12.94 -16.16 -11.04
CA LYS A 189 12.37 -17.45 -11.51
C LYS A 189 11.66 -17.35 -12.86
N PHE A 190 11.49 -16.14 -13.38
CA PHE A 190 10.89 -15.87 -14.68
C PHE A 190 11.92 -15.48 -15.72
N HIS A 191 13.22 -15.64 -15.45
CA HIS A 191 14.31 -15.39 -16.41
C HIS A 191 14.25 -13.99 -17.07
N PRO A 192 14.15 -12.89 -16.29
CA PRO A 192 14.16 -11.54 -16.84
C PRO A 192 15.46 -11.26 -17.61
N ASP A 193 15.40 -10.43 -18.64
CA ASP A 193 16.59 -9.85 -19.30
C ASP A 193 16.94 -8.48 -18.70
N MET A 194 15.93 -7.79 -18.14
CA MET A 194 16.07 -6.48 -17.52
C MET A 194 15.11 -6.33 -16.35
N VAL A 195 15.54 -5.62 -15.32
CA VAL A 195 14.66 -5.13 -14.25
C VAL A 195 14.80 -3.62 -14.16
N VAL A 196 13.66 -2.92 -14.22
CA VAL A 196 13.56 -1.48 -14.08
C VAL A 196 12.92 -1.16 -12.72
N PHE A 197 13.71 -0.55 -11.84
CA PHE A 197 13.25 -0.06 -10.54
C PHE A 197 12.78 1.37 -10.66
N ILE A 198 11.52 1.65 -10.31
CA ILE A 198 10.96 3.00 -10.24
C ILE A 198 10.71 3.32 -8.77
N ASP A 199 11.67 4.03 -8.19
CA ASP A 199 11.77 4.27 -6.75
C ASP A 199 12.10 5.74 -6.44
N GLY A 200 12.08 6.07 -5.15
CA GLY A 200 12.46 7.39 -4.64
C GLY A 200 11.62 7.81 -3.45
N PHE A 201 10.30 7.79 -3.62
CA PHE A 201 9.38 8.40 -2.65
C PHE A 201 9.48 7.78 -1.25
N ASN A 202 9.55 6.45 -1.18
CA ASN A 202 9.42 5.73 0.08
C ASN A 202 10.69 5.75 0.95
N ASP A 203 11.89 5.70 0.35
CA ASP A 203 13.13 5.39 1.09
C ASP A 203 14.33 6.29 0.79
N TYR A 204 14.35 7.03 -0.32
CA TYR A 204 15.55 7.80 -0.71
C TYR A 204 15.66 9.15 0.00
N PHE A 205 14.58 9.66 0.59
CA PHE A 205 14.51 10.98 1.21
C PHE A 205 14.30 10.91 2.73
N GLN A 206 14.65 9.79 3.36
CA GLN A 206 14.46 9.57 4.79
C GLN A 206 15.52 10.31 5.61
N TYR A 207 15.11 11.37 6.30
CA TYR A 207 16.01 12.25 7.06
C TYR A 207 15.95 12.06 8.57
N VAL A 208 15.03 11.23 9.08
CA VAL A 208 14.91 10.97 10.52
C VAL A 208 16.20 10.31 11.01
N LYS A 209 16.82 10.87 12.04
CA LYS A 209 18.10 10.38 12.57
C LYS A 209 18.00 8.91 12.98
N GLY A 210 18.92 8.08 12.47
CA GLY A 210 18.98 6.66 12.80
C GLY A 210 17.92 5.81 12.10
N PHE A 211 17.34 6.33 11.01
CA PHE A 211 16.44 5.59 10.14
C PHE A 211 17.13 4.34 9.59
N ASP A 212 16.47 3.20 9.74
CA ASP A 212 16.88 1.91 9.18
C ASP A 212 15.71 1.33 8.39
N GLN A 213 15.84 1.23 7.07
CA GLN A 213 14.73 0.79 6.21
C GLN A 213 14.24 -0.63 6.49
N PHE A 214 15.05 -1.50 7.12
CA PHE A 214 14.62 -2.86 7.50
C PHE A 214 13.74 -2.86 8.75
N ARG A 215 13.83 -1.80 9.56
CA ARG A 215 13.00 -1.58 10.73
C ARG A 215 11.87 -0.61 10.40
N ASP A 216 12.23 0.57 9.93
CA ASP A 216 11.43 1.80 9.91
C ASP A 216 10.53 1.97 8.67
N TYR A 217 9.91 0.90 8.16
CA TYR A 217 9.05 0.97 6.97
C TYR A 217 7.55 1.06 7.31
N GLY A 218 6.72 1.54 6.37
CA GLY A 218 5.32 1.92 6.64
C GLY A 218 4.37 0.83 7.16
N TYR A 219 4.76 -0.45 7.09
CA TYR A 219 3.96 -1.57 7.63
C TYR A 219 4.55 -2.20 8.91
N GLN A 220 5.70 -1.72 9.37
CA GLN A 220 6.35 -2.21 10.60
C GLN A 220 5.42 -2.12 11.81
N GLU A 221 4.60 -1.06 11.91
CA GLU A 221 3.77 -0.81 13.09
C GLU A 221 2.80 -1.96 13.32
N ARG A 222 2.30 -2.56 12.24
CA ARG A 222 1.41 -3.71 12.33
C ARG A 222 2.16 -4.93 12.81
N ALA A 223 3.35 -5.22 12.26
CA ALA A 223 4.18 -6.32 12.72
C ALA A 223 4.58 -6.17 14.20
N HIS A 224 4.97 -4.98 14.63
CA HIS A 224 5.27 -4.68 16.03
C HIS A 224 4.06 -4.79 16.94
N LEU A 225 2.89 -4.35 16.47
CA LEU A 225 1.64 -4.63 17.16
C LEU A 225 1.52 -6.14 17.32
N TYR A 226 1.63 -6.96 16.26
CA TYR A 226 1.43 -8.43 16.25
C TYR A 226 2.43 -9.25 17.08
N LEU A 227 3.68 -8.82 17.12
CA LEU A 227 4.78 -9.55 17.75
C LEU A 227 5.15 -8.99 19.13
N GLY A 228 4.58 -7.85 19.51
CA GLY A 228 4.80 -7.21 20.80
C GLY A 228 4.01 -7.85 21.95
N PRO A 229 4.06 -7.24 23.15
CA PRO A 229 3.33 -7.73 24.31
C PRO A 229 1.81 -7.80 24.04
N PRO A 230 1.11 -8.82 24.58
CA PRO A 230 -0.32 -9.00 24.36
C PRO A 230 -1.15 -8.01 25.20
N THR A 231 -1.23 -6.76 24.75
CA THR A 231 -2.03 -5.70 25.37
C THR A 231 -3.48 -5.71 24.85
N ILE A 232 -4.38 -5.01 25.54
CA ILE A 232 -5.77 -4.81 25.05
C ILE A 232 -5.78 -4.06 23.72
N GLU A 233 -4.87 -3.08 23.57
CA GLU A 233 -4.68 -2.35 22.32
C GLU A 233 -4.25 -3.29 21.19
N ALA A 234 -3.28 -4.17 21.45
CA ALA A 234 -2.86 -5.18 20.49
C ALA A 234 -4.02 -6.09 20.10
N TRP A 235 -4.75 -6.64 21.08
CA TRP A 235 -5.93 -7.49 20.81
C TRP A 235 -7.02 -6.78 19.99
N ALA A 236 -7.34 -5.53 20.33
CA ALA A 236 -8.32 -4.72 19.61
C ALA A 236 -7.85 -4.39 18.18
N GLY A 237 -6.58 -4.02 18.02
CA GLY A 237 -5.95 -3.76 16.73
C GLY A 237 -5.96 -5.00 15.84
N TYR A 238 -5.63 -6.17 16.38
CA TYR A 238 -5.64 -7.43 15.62
C TYR A 238 -7.03 -7.83 15.19
N THR A 239 -7.97 -7.82 16.14
CA THR A 239 -9.35 -8.23 15.89
C THR A 239 -10.00 -7.27 14.91
N GLY A 240 -9.80 -5.97 15.08
CA GLY A 240 -10.28 -4.94 14.16
C GLY A 240 -9.69 -5.10 12.76
N TRP A 241 -8.39 -5.35 12.65
CA TRP A 241 -7.73 -5.56 11.35
C TRP A 241 -8.16 -6.88 10.68
N TRP A 242 -8.34 -7.94 11.45
CA TRP A 242 -8.86 -9.21 10.93
C TRP A 242 -10.29 -9.04 10.40
N LEU A 243 -11.16 -8.38 11.18
CA LEU A 243 -12.53 -8.06 10.77
C LEU A 243 -12.55 -7.15 9.53
N PHE A 244 -11.70 -6.13 9.45
CA PHE A 244 -11.60 -5.25 8.28
C PHE A 244 -11.29 -6.00 6.98
N ARG A 245 -10.55 -7.12 7.06
CA ARG A 245 -10.20 -7.95 5.90
C ARG A 245 -11.19 -9.07 5.62
N LYS A 246 -12.12 -9.37 6.54
CA LYS A 246 -12.99 -10.55 6.48
C LYS A 246 -14.49 -10.26 6.57
N SER A 247 -14.88 -9.07 7.03
CA SER A 247 -16.28 -8.61 7.05
C SER A 247 -16.45 -7.44 6.08
N HIS A 248 -17.39 -7.58 5.16
CA HIS A 248 -17.81 -6.54 4.22
C HIS A 248 -18.32 -5.31 4.97
N PHE A 249 -19.11 -5.52 6.03
CA PHE A 249 -19.63 -4.41 6.84
C PHE A 249 -18.51 -3.62 7.52
N ILE A 250 -17.61 -4.31 8.23
CA ILE A 250 -16.50 -3.63 8.91
C ILE A 250 -15.56 -2.97 7.90
N HIS A 251 -15.35 -3.58 6.73
CA HIS A 251 -14.57 -2.98 5.64
C HIS A 251 -15.16 -1.64 5.16
N VAL A 252 -16.45 -1.63 4.80
CA VAL A 252 -17.15 -0.43 4.33
C VAL A 252 -17.20 0.62 5.43
N ALA A 253 -17.64 0.25 6.64
CA ALA A 253 -17.72 1.17 7.76
C ALA A 253 -16.36 1.83 8.07
N SER A 254 -15.27 1.04 8.07
CA SER A 254 -13.93 1.56 8.31
C SER A 254 -13.47 2.53 7.23
N LYS A 255 -13.74 2.24 5.95
CA LYS A 255 -13.42 3.15 4.83
C LYS A 255 -14.22 4.45 4.92
N THR A 256 -15.52 4.37 5.17
CA THR A 256 -16.40 5.54 5.28
C THR A 256 -16.03 6.44 6.45
N LEU A 257 -15.64 5.85 7.59
CA LEU A 257 -15.29 6.62 8.80
C LEU A 257 -13.84 7.13 8.79
N ARG A 258 -12.96 6.62 7.91
CA ARG A 258 -11.54 6.99 7.88
C ARG A 258 -11.29 8.49 7.81
N PRO A 259 -11.95 9.28 6.93
CA PRO A 259 -11.73 10.73 6.88
C PRO A 259 -12.06 11.42 8.21
N ILE A 260 -13.15 11.01 8.86
CA ILE A 260 -13.57 11.55 10.16
C ILE A 260 -12.50 11.29 11.22
N TRP A 261 -12.00 10.06 11.30
CA TRP A 261 -10.93 9.70 12.24
C TRP A 261 -9.63 10.48 11.99
N VAL A 262 -9.25 10.66 10.72
CA VAL A 262 -8.07 11.45 10.34
C VAL A 262 -8.25 12.91 10.76
N THR A 263 -9.41 13.51 10.49
CA THR A 263 -9.73 14.88 10.91
C THR A 263 -9.69 15.02 12.42
N ILE A 264 -10.29 14.09 13.18
CA ILE A 264 -10.27 14.15 14.65
C ILE A 264 -8.84 14.10 15.19
N LYS A 265 -7.99 13.22 14.63
CA LYS A 265 -6.58 13.11 15.04
C LYS A 265 -5.74 14.33 14.69
N SER A 266 -6.12 15.10 13.67
CA SER A 266 -5.37 16.29 13.24
C SER A 266 -5.79 17.59 13.93
N ILE A 267 -6.88 17.59 14.71
CA ILE A 267 -7.33 18.78 15.46
C ILE A 267 -6.26 19.20 16.48
N GLY A 268 -5.83 20.46 16.39
CA GLY A 268 -4.91 21.09 17.35
C GLY A 268 -3.43 20.78 17.15
N GLY A 269 -3.07 19.94 16.17
CA GLY A 269 -1.67 19.69 15.81
C GLY A 269 -1.07 20.87 15.03
N LYS A 270 0.04 21.44 15.51
CA LYS A 270 0.87 22.32 14.68
C LYS A 270 1.64 21.45 13.69
N ARG A 271 1.74 21.89 12.43
CA ARG A 271 2.61 21.23 11.45
C ARG A 271 4.05 21.27 11.95
N ALA A 272 4.74 20.14 11.89
CA ALA A 272 6.15 20.12 12.22
C ALA A 272 6.94 20.92 11.17
N ARG A 273 8.06 21.48 11.60
CA ARG A 273 9.04 22.15 10.74
C ARG A 273 10.33 21.34 10.75
N VAL A 274 10.94 21.17 9.59
CA VAL A 274 12.18 20.43 9.41
C VAL A 274 13.36 21.39 9.61
N ASP A 275 14.33 21.01 10.44
CA ASP A 275 15.65 21.62 10.39
C ASP A 275 16.36 21.07 9.14
N VAL A 276 16.42 21.88 8.08
CA VAL A 276 16.86 21.41 6.77
C VAL A 276 18.35 21.03 6.77
N GLU A 277 19.18 21.74 7.53
CA GLU A 277 20.62 21.41 7.58
C GLU A 277 20.85 20.09 8.32
N ASP A 278 20.22 19.90 9.47
CA ASP A 278 20.28 18.65 10.22
C ASP A 278 19.67 17.49 9.41
N ALA A 279 18.55 17.73 8.73
CA ALA A 279 17.91 16.74 7.87
C ALA A 279 18.80 16.31 6.69
N LEU A 280 19.54 17.23 6.06
CA LEU A 280 20.48 16.89 4.99
C LEU A 280 21.68 16.09 5.51
N GLN A 281 22.20 16.43 6.70
CA GLN A 281 23.28 15.67 7.33
C GLN A 281 22.82 14.25 7.71
N ASN A 282 21.64 14.13 8.31
CA ASN A 282 21.06 12.84 8.64
C ASN A 282 20.73 12.02 7.39
N LEU A 283 20.25 12.66 6.31
CA LEU A 283 20.02 12.01 5.03
C LEU A 283 21.30 11.37 4.48
N GLU A 284 22.45 12.05 4.55
CA GLU A 284 23.72 11.48 4.10
C GLU A 284 24.07 10.18 4.86
N ILE A 285 23.92 10.20 6.19
CA ILE A 285 24.18 9.05 7.05
C ILE A 285 23.21 7.92 6.72
N ASN A 286 21.91 8.24 6.66
CA ASN A 286 20.85 7.28 6.37
C ASN A 286 21.03 6.68 4.97
N ALA A 287 21.36 7.47 3.95
CA ALA A 287 21.56 7.01 2.58
C ALA A 287 22.61 5.90 2.51
N LYS A 288 23.80 6.14 3.09
CA LYS A 288 24.91 5.18 3.14
C LYS A 288 24.56 3.92 3.95
N GLY A 289 23.75 4.05 4.99
CA GLY A 289 23.25 2.92 5.78
C GLY A 289 22.20 2.09 5.06
N ASN A 290 21.42 2.72 4.18
CA ASN A 290 20.17 2.18 3.64
C ASN A 290 20.19 2.06 2.11
N PHE A 291 19.49 2.95 1.39
CA PHE A 291 19.12 2.72 0.00
C PHE A 291 20.34 2.61 -0.93
N VAL A 292 21.44 3.33 -0.65
CA VAL A 292 22.68 3.22 -1.43
C VAL A 292 23.18 1.77 -1.45
N LYS A 293 23.21 1.14 -0.27
CA LYS A 293 23.60 -0.28 -0.16
C LYS A 293 22.62 -1.19 -0.88
N MET A 294 21.31 -0.90 -0.83
CA MET A 294 20.31 -1.75 -1.48
C MET A 294 20.37 -1.64 -2.99
N VAL A 295 20.51 -0.43 -3.54
CA VAL A 295 20.71 -0.21 -4.98
C VAL A 295 21.90 -1.02 -5.47
N GLU A 296 23.03 -0.95 -4.76
CA GLU A 296 24.22 -1.72 -5.11
C GLU A 296 24.02 -3.23 -4.99
N ARG A 297 23.36 -3.70 -3.93
CA ARG A 297 23.10 -5.13 -3.73
C ARG A 297 22.12 -5.69 -4.76
N ASN A 298 21.02 -4.99 -5.03
CA ASN A 298 20.05 -5.36 -6.08
C ASN A 298 20.74 -5.42 -7.44
N SER A 299 21.58 -4.43 -7.74
CA SER A 299 22.39 -4.41 -8.94
C SER A 299 23.32 -5.62 -9.05
N LEU A 300 24.10 -5.91 -8.00
CA LEU A 300 25.07 -7.00 -8.01
C LEU A 300 24.39 -8.37 -8.15
N ILE A 301 23.23 -8.57 -7.51
CA ILE A 301 22.39 -9.77 -7.70
C ILE A 301 21.97 -9.90 -9.16
N LEU A 302 21.38 -8.85 -9.73
CA LEU A 302 20.92 -8.89 -11.12
C LEU A 302 22.06 -9.12 -12.12
N ARG A 303 23.19 -8.45 -11.91
CA ARG A 303 24.39 -8.61 -12.72
C ARG A 303 24.95 -10.03 -12.66
N HIS A 304 24.89 -10.68 -11.49
CA HIS A 304 25.30 -12.07 -11.33
C HIS A 304 24.43 -13.01 -12.16
N GLU A 305 23.12 -12.73 -12.22
CA GLU A 305 22.12 -13.45 -12.99
C GLU A 305 22.06 -13.02 -14.48
N GLU A 306 23.04 -12.23 -14.94
CA GLU A 306 23.11 -11.68 -16.30
C GLU A 306 21.93 -10.79 -16.70
N VAL A 307 21.18 -10.28 -15.73
CA VAL A 307 20.04 -9.37 -15.90
C VAL A 307 20.53 -7.92 -15.87
N VAL A 308 19.98 -7.07 -16.73
CA VAL A 308 20.33 -5.63 -16.77
C VAL A 308 19.57 -4.86 -15.68
N PRO A 309 20.24 -4.27 -14.67
CA PRO A 309 19.59 -3.40 -13.70
C PRO A 309 19.47 -1.96 -14.22
N VAL A 310 18.25 -1.41 -14.16
CA VAL A 310 17.95 0.00 -14.45
C VAL A 310 17.29 0.61 -13.23
N PHE A 311 17.88 1.68 -12.68
CA PHE A 311 17.32 2.43 -11.56
C PHE A 311 16.79 3.76 -12.04
N VAL A 312 15.52 4.02 -11.77
CA VAL A 312 14.81 5.24 -12.15
C VAL A 312 14.44 5.99 -10.87
N LEU A 313 14.97 7.20 -10.72
CA LEU A 313 14.48 8.13 -9.71
C LEU A 313 13.17 8.73 -10.22
N GLN A 314 12.05 8.38 -9.58
CA GLN A 314 10.73 8.75 -10.05
C GLN A 314 10.48 10.26 -10.02
N PRO A 315 9.62 10.78 -10.92
CA PRO A 315 9.10 12.13 -10.81
C PRO A 315 8.18 12.31 -9.60
N GLU A 316 8.13 13.53 -9.08
CA GLU A 316 7.19 13.94 -8.04
C GLU A 316 6.80 15.40 -8.23
N LEU A 317 5.55 15.73 -7.87
CA LEU A 317 5.02 17.08 -7.97
C LEU A 317 5.79 18.08 -7.08
N ALA A 318 6.34 17.61 -5.96
CA ALA A 318 7.06 18.44 -4.99
C ALA A 318 8.46 18.88 -5.47
N PHE A 319 9.04 18.24 -6.49
CA PHE A 319 10.33 18.67 -7.00
C PHE A 319 10.20 19.91 -7.88
N LYS A 320 11.22 20.78 -7.79
CA LYS A 320 11.42 21.90 -8.69
C LYS A 320 11.69 21.35 -10.08
N GLN A 321 10.78 21.65 -10.99
CA GLN A 321 10.71 21.11 -12.34
C GLN A 321 10.30 22.20 -13.35
N ASN A 322 10.60 21.96 -14.61
CA ASN A 322 10.28 22.82 -15.75
C ASN A 322 8.85 22.60 -16.28
N LYS A 323 8.08 21.73 -15.63
CA LYS A 323 6.67 21.51 -15.94
C LYS A 323 5.85 22.74 -15.57
N VAL A 324 4.93 23.13 -16.46
CA VAL A 324 3.86 24.06 -16.11
C VAL A 324 2.74 23.25 -15.46
N LEU A 325 2.43 23.56 -14.19
CA LEU A 325 1.41 22.84 -13.45
C LEU A 325 0.02 23.15 -14.02
N SER A 326 -0.72 22.09 -14.34
CA SER A 326 -2.11 22.19 -14.77
C SER A 326 -3.00 22.73 -13.64
N PRO A 327 -4.24 23.19 -13.91
CA PRO A 327 -5.17 23.62 -12.87
C PRO A 327 -5.41 22.54 -11.78
N LEU A 328 -5.48 21.26 -12.17
CA LEU A 328 -5.62 20.15 -11.23
C LEU A 328 -4.38 20.03 -10.34
N GLU A 329 -3.19 20.05 -10.94
CA GLU A 329 -1.93 19.90 -10.21
C GLU A 329 -1.65 21.07 -9.26
N GLN A 330 -2.09 22.29 -9.60
CA GLN A 330 -2.06 23.42 -8.69
C GLN A 330 -2.93 23.19 -7.44
N GLN A 331 -4.11 22.58 -7.60
CA GLN A 331 -4.98 22.21 -6.48
C GLN A 331 -4.36 21.10 -5.62
N ILE A 332 -3.78 20.08 -6.27
CA ILE A 332 -3.05 19.01 -5.58
C ILE A 332 -1.86 19.57 -4.81
N TYR A 333 -1.09 20.50 -5.40
CA TYR A 333 0.05 21.13 -4.75
C TYR A 333 -0.39 21.94 -3.52
N ALA A 334 -1.49 22.68 -3.61
CA ALA A 334 -2.05 23.40 -2.48
C ALA A 334 -2.55 22.47 -1.36
N GLU A 335 -3.10 21.31 -1.71
CA GLU A 335 -3.46 20.26 -0.74
C GLU A 335 -2.22 19.67 -0.06
N LEU A 336 -1.17 19.37 -0.83
CA LEU A 336 0.10 18.85 -0.32
C LEU A 336 0.75 19.81 0.66
N ASP A 337 0.77 21.11 0.35
CA ASP A 337 1.34 22.13 1.24
C ASP A 337 0.68 22.04 2.63
N GLN A 338 -0.64 21.89 2.69
CA GLN A 338 -1.39 21.80 3.95
C GLN A 338 -1.13 20.50 4.74
N GLN A 339 -0.84 19.39 4.05
CA GLN A 339 -0.68 18.08 4.67
C GLN A 339 0.75 17.79 5.14
N TRP A 340 1.74 18.33 4.44
CA TRP A 340 3.15 18.07 4.73
C TRP A 340 3.71 19.00 5.81
N GLN A 341 4.91 18.68 6.29
CA GLN A 341 5.65 19.57 7.17
C GLN A 341 5.97 20.87 6.42
N GLU A 342 5.99 22.00 7.14
CA GLU A 342 5.90 23.35 6.55
C GLU A 342 6.93 23.63 5.45
N ASN A 343 8.14 23.10 5.59
CA ASN A 343 9.25 23.29 4.68
C ASN A 343 9.79 21.96 4.12
N PHE A 344 8.97 20.92 4.07
CA PHE A 344 9.41 19.63 3.53
C PHE A 344 9.74 19.70 2.04
N VAL A 345 9.02 20.52 1.28
CA VAL A 345 9.32 20.78 -0.15
C VAL A 345 10.72 21.40 -0.31
N GLU A 346 11.11 22.32 0.58
CA GLU A 346 12.46 22.91 0.59
C GLU A 346 13.50 21.81 0.82
N PHE A 347 13.31 20.99 1.85
CA PHE A 347 14.19 19.85 2.13
C PHE A 347 14.30 18.91 0.93
N LYS A 348 13.18 18.48 0.33
CA LYS A 348 13.20 17.57 -0.83
C LYS A 348 14.00 18.13 -2.00
N ASN A 349 13.85 19.42 -2.27
CA ASN A 349 14.57 20.09 -3.36
C ASN A 349 16.06 20.25 -3.09
N ARG A 350 16.46 20.48 -1.83
CA ARG A 350 17.88 20.52 -1.43
C ARG A 350 18.50 19.13 -1.33
N ALA A 351 17.71 18.11 -0.98
CA ALA A 351 18.13 16.72 -0.88
C ALA A 351 18.29 16.04 -2.24
N ARG A 352 17.43 16.38 -3.22
CA ARG A 352 17.43 15.79 -4.56
C ARG A 352 18.82 15.69 -5.21
N PRO A 353 19.64 16.75 -5.31
CA PRO A 353 20.96 16.64 -5.93
C PRO A 353 21.89 15.66 -5.19
N LEU A 354 21.78 15.53 -3.86
CA LEU A 354 22.54 14.55 -3.10
C LEU A 354 22.10 13.11 -3.44
N VAL A 355 20.79 12.87 -3.48
CA VAL A 355 20.21 11.57 -3.85
C VAL A 355 20.62 11.18 -5.27
N VAL A 356 20.54 12.11 -6.22
CA VAL A 356 20.97 11.91 -7.62
C VAL A 356 22.46 11.56 -7.69
N ASP A 357 23.32 12.29 -6.96
CA ASP A 357 24.76 12.00 -6.89
C ASP A 357 25.04 10.61 -6.29
N TYR A 358 24.34 10.24 -5.21
CA TYR A 358 24.47 8.91 -4.60
C TYR A 358 24.04 7.79 -5.54
N LEU A 359 22.90 7.94 -6.21
CA LEU A 359 22.43 6.96 -7.19
C LEU A 359 23.40 6.84 -8.35
N HIS A 360 23.83 7.96 -8.93
CA HIS A 360 24.79 7.98 -10.02
C HIS A 360 26.10 7.26 -9.64
N LYS A 361 26.67 7.55 -8.47
CA LYS A 361 27.87 6.89 -7.96
C LYS A 361 27.66 5.39 -7.75
N SER A 362 26.55 5.02 -7.13
CA SER A 362 26.21 3.62 -6.81
C SER A 362 26.05 2.78 -8.08
N THR A 363 25.25 3.26 -9.04
CA THR A 363 25.00 2.56 -10.29
C THR A 363 26.23 2.52 -11.18
N THR A 364 27.03 3.60 -11.23
CA THR A 364 28.31 3.59 -11.96
C THR A 364 29.24 2.53 -11.41
N ARG A 365 29.36 2.45 -10.08
CA ARG A 365 30.23 1.47 -9.40
C ARG A 365 29.83 0.03 -9.69
N THR A 366 28.55 -0.25 -9.87
CA THR A 366 28.04 -1.60 -10.12
C THR A 366 27.75 -1.90 -11.59
N GLY A 367 28.03 -0.97 -12.51
CA GLY A 367 27.77 -1.15 -13.95
C GLY A 367 26.27 -1.19 -14.31
N SER A 368 25.44 -0.42 -13.61
CA SER A 368 24.00 -0.31 -13.83
C SER A 368 23.63 0.98 -14.55
N VAL A 369 22.40 1.02 -15.07
CA VAL A 369 21.83 2.24 -15.66
C VAL A 369 21.14 3.04 -14.57
N PHE A 370 21.40 4.34 -14.54
CA PHE A 370 20.63 5.29 -13.72
C PHE A 370 19.94 6.32 -14.60
N LEU A 371 18.66 6.54 -14.36
CA LEU A 371 17.82 7.52 -15.02
C LEU A 371 17.20 8.46 -13.97
N ASP A 372 17.61 9.73 -13.98
CA ASP A 372 16.92 10.78 -13.23
C ASP A 372 15.70 11.25 -14.03
N MET A 373 14.49 10.97 -13.52
CA MET A 373 13.23 11.38 -14.14
C MET A 373 12.52 12.48 -13.34
N THR A 374 13.21 13.14 -12.40
CA THR A 374 12.59 14.15 -11.52
C THR A 374 12.13 15.42 -12.23
N ASP A 375 12.57 15.65 -13.47
CA ASP A 375 12.18 16.80 -14.31
C ASP A 375 11.63 16.36 -15.67
N ILE A 376 11.07 15.14 -15.76
CA ILE A 376 10.72 14.56 -17.07
C ILE A 376 9.59 15.28 -17.80
N PHE A 377 8.70 15.95 -17.06
CA PHE A 377 7.52 16.58 -17.64
C PHE A 377 7.73 18.05 -18.04
N GLY A 378 8.99 18.48 -18.21
CA GLY A 378 9.32 19.81 -18.71
C GLY A 378 8.59 20.12 -20.02
N GLY A 379 7.86 21.23 -20.06
CA GLY A 379 7.10 21.66 -21.24
C GLY A 379 5.76 20.94 -21.48
N PHE A 380 5.38 19.96 -20.66
CA PHE A 380 4.04 19.34 -20.72
C PHE A 380 3.03 20.14 -19.89
N ASP A 381 1.92 20.55 -20.50
CA ASP A 381 0.89 21.42 -19.90
C ASP A 381 -0.38 20.68 -19.43
N GLY A 382 -0.51 19.38 -19.74
CA GLY A 382 -1.58 18.53 -19.25
C GLY A 382 -1.34 17.95 -17.84
N ASP A 383 -2.28 17.15 -17.35
CA ASP A 383 -2.17 16.48 -16.04
C ASP A 383 -1.17 15.32 -16.12
N ALA A 384 -0.02 15.45 -15.46
CA ALA A 384 0.97 14.37 -15.32
C ALA A 384 0.75 13.60 -14.02
N TYR A 385 0.32 14.29 -12.97
CA TYR A 385 0.14 13.69 -11.65
C TYR A 385 -1.33 13.56 -11.24
N THR A 386 -1.67 12.43 -10.64
CA THR A 386 -2.98 12.24 -9.97
C THR A 386 -2.94 12.72 -8.53
N ASP A 387 -1.77 12.77 -7.90
CA ASP A 387 -1.54 13.36 -6.59
C ASP A 387 -0.09 13.84 -6.46
N TYR A 388 0.55 13.77 -5.30
CA TYR A 388 1.90 14.25 -5.10
C TYR A 388 2.99 13.38 -5.76
N CYS A 389 2.75 12.09 -6.03
CA CYS A 389 3.75 11.19 -6.62
C CYS A 389 3.20 10.12 -7.58
N HIS A 390 1.88 9.93 -7.67
CA HIS A 390 1.25 9.02 -8.62
C HIS A 390 0.94 9.72 -9.94
N LEU A 391 0.98 8.94 -11.03
CA LEU A 391 0.91 9.45 -12.38
C LEU A 391 -0.45 9.19 -13.02
N THR A 392 -0.89 10.11 -13.87
CA THR A 392 -2.03 9.89 -14.75
C THR A 392 -1.65 8.88 -15.85
N PRO A 393 -2.61 8.36 -16.63
CA PRO A 393 -2.26 7.54 -17.80
C PRO A 393 -1.29 8.26 -18.75
N MET A 394 -1.46 9.57 -18.96
CA MET A 394 -0.54 10.37 -19.78
C MET A 394 0.83 10.54 -19.12
N GLY A 395 0.88 10.76 -17.79
CA GLY A 395 2.12 10.81 -17.04
C GLY A 395 2.90 9.49 -17.11
N ASN A 396 2.21 8.35 -16.96
CA ASN A 396 2.80 7.02 -17.14
C ASN A 396 3.34 6.83 -18.56
N LYS A 397 2.57 7.24 -19.58
CA LYS A 397 3.00 7.16 -20.98
C LYS A 397 4.27 7.96 -21.23
N LEU A 398 4.32 9.24 -20.85
CA LEU A 398 5.49 10.09 -21.06
C LEU A 398 6.73 9.56 -20.31
N LEU A 399 6.54 9.04 -19.08
CA LEU A 399 7.62 8.40 -18.33
C LEU A 399 8.11 7.12 -19.03
N ALA A 400 7.18 6.26 -19.48
CA ALA A 400 7.49 5.04 -20.21
C ALA A 400 8.26 5.30 -21.51
N GLU A 401 7.83 6.29 -22.30
CA GLU A 401 8.49 6.68 -23.54
C GLU A 401 9.94 7.13 -23.28
N ARG A 402 10.17 7.96 -22.25
CA ARG A 402 11.54 8.39 -21.91
C ARG A 402 12.39 7.25 -21.37
N ILE A 403 11.85 6.37 -20.54
CA ILE A 403 12.59 5.17 -20.09
C ILE A 403 12.94 4.33 -21.32
N GLY A 404 11.96 4.08 -22.19
CA GLY A 404 12.09 3.35 -23.44
C GLY A 404 13.21 3.90 -24.33
N GLU A 405 13.24 5.21 -24.56
CA GLU A 405 14.31 5.90 -25.31
C GLU A 405 15.70 5.57 -24.77
N ARG A 406 15.83 5.50 -23.44
CA ARG A 406 17.12 5.32 -22.76
C ARG A 406 17.56 3.87 -22.67
N ILE A 407 16.63 2.93 -22.60
CA ILE A 407 16.94 1.50 -22.49
C ILE A 407 16.98 0.80 -23.85
N LEU A 408 16.32 1.32 -24.89
CA LEU A 408 16.25 0.71 -26.22
C LEU A 408 17.63 0.32 -26.81
N PRO A 409 18.70 1.15 -26.68
CA PRO A 409 20.02 0.75 -27.16
C PRO A 409 20.62 -0.48 -26.45
N LEU A 410 20.13 -0.82 -25.26
CA LEU A 410 20.57 -1.98 -24.48
C LEU A 410 19.87 -3.26 -24.93
N LEU A 411 18.65 -3.15 -25.48
CA LEU A 411 17.88 -4.27 -26.02
C LEU A 411 18.43 -4.74 -27.38
N ILE A 412 19.03 -3.82 -28.14
CA ILE A 412 19.50 -4.07 -29.52
C ILE A 412 20.96 -4.52 -29.57
N LYS A 413 21.75 -4.28 -28.50
CA LYS A 413 23.16 -4.70 -28.49
C LYS A 413 23.27 -6.22 -28.55
N PRO A 414 24.02 -6.81 -29.51
CA PRO A 414 24.35 -8.22 -29.45
C PRO A 414 25.17 -8.46 -28.18
N ALA A 415 24.84 -9.49 -27.41
CA ALA A 415 25.61 -9.92 -26.25
C ALA A 415 27.08 -9.98 -26.65
N SER A 416 27.91 -9.09 -26.08
CA SER A 416 29.34 -9.15 -26.27
C SER A 416 29.80 -10.48 -25.66
N LYS A 417 30.32 -11.37 -26.51
CA LYS A 417 31.00 -12.58 -26.05
C LYS A 417 32.09 -12.16 -25.06
N ALA A 418 31.91 -12.49 -23.79
CA ALA A 418 32.98 -12.51 -22.81
C ALA A 418 33.83 -13.77 -23.04
#